data_AF-A0A397SRI5-F1
#
_entry.id   AF-A0A397SRI5-F1
#
_cell.length_a   1.000
_cell.length_b   1.000
_cell.length_c   1.000
_cell.angle_alpha   90.00
_cell.angle_beta   90.00
_cell.angle_gamma   90.00
#
_symmetry.space_group_name_H-M   'P 1'
#
loop_
_entity.id
_entity.type
_entity.pdbx_description
1 polymer ?
#
loop_
_entity_poly.entity_id
_entity_poly.type
_entity_poly.pdbx_seq_one_letter_code
_entity_poly.pdbx_strand_id
1 'polypeptide(L)'
;MKMKFGKFRSRNDLKNIWNIRKRQLQRINKTAEGKVVFSPFGAEHETGPFVKYSIQFLLNDDKNVENFENNDVGLVLPEMKKSNETLFSEEIDDKIIELMKEWGHLSSPYAKINEIIPEYTSKQIRRRWINKLNPELCPDPLNEEEKEFIIQGINNQLKLNPEDDKISWKDMISEMKIKFDKLHSENKVKNFWYANKKKRSLSK
;
A
#
# COMPACT_ATOMS: atom_id res chain seq x y z
N MET A 1 -41.23 -25.28 -6.73
CA MET A 1 -40.40 -24.05 -6.85
C MET A 1 -38.95 -24.42 -6.58
N LYS A 2 -38.02 -24.24 -7.53
CA LYS A 2 -36.59 -24.51 -7.31
C LYS A 2 -35.92 -23.20 -6.86
N MET A 3 -35.51 -23.12 -5.59
CA MET A 3 -34.71 -22.00 -5.09
C MET A 3 -33.36 -22.00 -5.82
N LYS A 4 -33.03 -20.88 -6.50
CA LYS A 4 -31.73 -20.69 -7.14
C LYS A 4 -30.69 -20.43 -6.05
N PHE A 5 -29.95 -21.45 -5.63
CA PHE A 5 -28.79 -21.24 -4.77
C PHE A 5 -27.77 -20.38 -5.53
N GLY A 6 -27.47 -19.20 -4.99
CA GLY A 6 -26.47 -18.27 -5.53
C GLY A 6 -25.09 -18.90 -5.61
N LYS A 7 -24.22 -18.31 -6.46
CA LYS A 7 -22.87 -18.79 -6.83
C LYS A 7 -22.16 -19.57 -5.71
N PHE A 8 -21.87 -20.85 -5.97
CA PHE A 8 -21.04 -21.69 -5.11
C PHE A 8 -19.66 -21.06 -4.97
N ARG A 9 -19.31 -20.66 -3.75
CA ARG A 9 -17.96 -20.19 -3.40
C ARG A 9 -17.14 -21.36 -2.88
N SER A 10 -15.85 -21.39 -3.20
CA SER A 10 -14.97 -22.44 -2.69
C SER A 10 -14.98 -22.42 -1.15
N ARG A 11 -14.72 -23.57 -0.53
CA ARG A 11 -14.64 -23.66 0.95
C ARG A 11 -13.61 -22.70 1.53
N ASN A 12 -12.54 -22.43 0.77
CA ASN A 12 -11.50 -21.47 1.17
C ASN A 12 -11.97 -20.02 1.08
N ASP A 13 -12.77 -19.67 0.07
CA ASP A 13 -13.37 -18.33 -0.05
C ASP A 13 -14.33 -18.04 1.10
N LEU A 14 -15.15 -19.02 1.49
CA LEU A 14 -16.05 -18.89 2.64
C LEU A 14 -15.27 -18.66 3.94
N LYS A 15 -14.17 -19.41 4.14
CA LYS A 15 -13.25 -19.21 5.27
C LYS A 15 -12.63 -17.81 5.25
N ASN A 16 -12.17 -17.34 4.10
CA ASN A 16 -11.56 -16.02 3.96
C ASN A 16 -12.57 -14.90 4.24
N ILE A 17 -13.79 -14.99 3.71
CA ILE A 17 -14.88 -14.05 3.98
C ILE A 17 -15.20 -14.00 5.47
N TRP A 18 -15.29 -15.17 6.12
CA TRP A 18 -15.55 -15.25 7.55
C TRP A 18 -14.41 -14.62 8.37
N ASN A 19 -13.15 -14.90 8.04
CA ASN A 19 -11.98 -14.32 8.70
C ASN A 19 -11.87 -12.80 8.52
N ILE A 20 -12.33 -12.27 7.38
CA ILE A 20 -12.41 -10.83 7.13
C ILE A 20 -13.50 -10.21 8.01
N ARG A 21 -14.70 -10.78 8.02
CA ARG A 21 -15.83 -10.29 8.84
C ARG A 21 -15.53 -10.37 10.32
N LYS A 22 -14.92 -11.46 10.80
CA LYS A 22 -14.47 -11.61 12.19
C LYS A 22 -13.52 -10.49 12.62
N ARG A 23 -12.54 -10.14 11.77
CA ARG A 23 -11.62 -9.02 12.03
C ARG A 23 -12.31 -7.66 12.01
N GLN A 24 -13.31 -7.46 11.14
CA GLN A 24 -14.11 -6.24 11.13
C GLN A 24 -14.94 -6.10 12.42
N LEU A 25 -15.61 -7.17 12.85
CA LEU A 25 -16.37 -7.19 14.10
C LEU A 25 -15.50 -6.93 15.33
N GLN A 26 -14.29 -7.50 15.38
CA GLN A 26 -13.35 -7.24 16.47
C GLN A 26 -12.88 -5.77 16.52
N ARG A 27 -12.76 -5.10 15.37
CA ARG A 27 -12.43 -3.67 15.30
C ARG A 27 -13.60 -2.79 15.74
N ILE A 28 -14.82 -3.15 15.35
CA ILE A 28 -16.04 -2.46 15.78
C ILE A 28 -16.22 -2.61 17.30
N ASN A 29 -16.03 -3.82 17.84
CA ASN A 29 -16.15 -4.07 19.28
C ASN A 29 -15.08 -3.31 20.10
N LYS A 30 -13.81 -3.27 19.64
CA LYS A 30 -12.78 -2.41 20.27
C LYS A 30 -13.10 -0.92 20.23
N THR A 31 -13.85 -0.46 19.23
CA THR A 31 -14.30 0.94 19.12
C THR A 31 -15.56 1.19 19.97
N ALA A 32 -16.35 0.14 20.24
CA ALA A 32 -17.59 0.18 21.01
C ALA A 32 -17.40 -0.02 22.52
N GLU A 33 -16.24 -0.50 22.99
CA GLU A 33 -15.90 -0.60 24.43
C GLU A 33 -15.79 0.77 25.15
N GLY A 34 -15.96 1.88 24.42
CA GLY A 34 -16.20 3.22 24.99
C GLY A 34 -17.67 3.67 25.08
N LYS A 35 -18.64 2.93 24.54
CA LYS A 35 -20.08 3.25 24.63
C LYS A 35 -20.95 1.98 24.57
N VAL A 36 -21.42 1.53 25.72
CA VAL A 36 -22.49 0.53 25.82
C VAL A 36 -23.84 1.20 25.59
N VAL A 37 -24.59 0.78 24.56
CA VAL A 37 -26.05 0.55 24.62
C VAL A 37 -26.41 -0.63 23.69
N PHE A 38 -27.01 -1.66 24.27
CA PHE A 38 -27.64 -2.81 23.59
C PHE A 38 -29.07 -2.42 23.17
N SER A 39 -29.63 -2.88 22.03
CA SER A 39 -30.52 -4.07 21.97
C SER A 39 -31.02 -4.35 20.53
N PRO A 40 -31.47 -5.58 20.22
CA PRO A 40 -31.67 -6.11 18.88
C PRO A 40 -33.12 -5.99 18.37
N PHE A 41 -33.28 -6.20 17.05
CA PHE A 41 -34.52 -6.43 16.29
C PHE A 41 -35.20 -5.19 15.67
N GLY A 42 -35.33 -5.18 14.33
CA GLY A 42 -36.31 -4.36 13.61
C GLY A 42 -35.84 -3.70 12.30
N ALA A 43 -36.25 -4.31 11.18
CA ALA A 43 -36.62 -3.70 9.90
C ALA A 43 -35.55 -3.18 8.91
N GLU A 44 -35.89 -3.46 7.65
CA GLU A 44 -35.20 -3.24 6.39
C GLU A 44 -35.25 -1.76 5.97
N HIS A 45 -34.15 -1.23 5.42
CA HIS A 45 -34.21 -0.27 4.31
C HIS A 45 -32.84 -0.10 3.64
N GLU A 46 -32.85 -0.05 2.31
CA GLU A 46 -31.69 0.16 1.43
C GLU A 46 -31.07 1.54 1.63
N THR A 47 -29.73 1.66 1.69
CA THR A 47 -28.97 2.85 1.21
C THR A 47 -27.47 2.56 1.00
N GLY A 48 -26.98 2.83 -0.21
CA GLY A 48 -25.76 3.64 -0.43
C GLY A 48 -24.36 2.99 -0.37
N PRO A 49 -23.39 3.48 -1.18
CA PRO A 49 -22.12 2.80 -1.43
C PRO A 49 -21.08 2.98 -0.31
N PHE A 50 -20.38 1.88 -0.06
CA PHE A 50 -19.28 1.66 0.87
C PHE A 50 -18.18 2.76 0.80
N VAL A 51 -18.17 3.68 1.77
CA VAL A 51 -17.06 4.63 1.96
C VAL A 51 -15.84 3.87 2.48
N LYS A 52 -14.86 3.63 1.60
CA LYS A 52 -13.53 3.16 2.00
C LYS A 52 -12.80 4.33 2.68
N TYR A 53 -12.63 4.26 3.99
CA TYR A 53 -11.73 5.15 4.72
C TYR A 53 -10.31 5.02 4.15
N SER A 54 -9.84 6.13 3.59
CA SER A 54 -8.50 6.32 3.06
C SER A 54 -7.51 6.48 4.21
N ILE A 55 -6.35 5.86 4.08
CA ILE A 55 -5.16 6.12 4.89
C ILE A 55 -4.68 7.53 4.53
N GLN A 56 -5.22 8.54 5.20
CA GLN A 56 -4.61 9.87 5.29
C GLN A 56 -4.49 10.21 6.77
N PHE A 57 -3.37 9.79 7.34
CA PHE A 57 -2.79 10.43 8.51
C PHE A 57 -1.29 10.12 8.53
N LEU A 58 -0.56 10.77 7.63
CA LEU A 58 0.88 11.02 7.78
C LEU A 58 1.12 12.40 7.19
N LEU A 59 1.37 13.37 8.07
CA LEU A 59 2.15 14.60 7.92
C LEU A 59 1.70 15.53 9.05
N ASN A 60 2.39 15.48 10.17
CA ASN A 60 2.57 16.59 11.09
C ASN A 60 3.85 16.29 11.89
N ASP A 61 4.89 17.06 11.57
CA ASP A 61 6.13 17.15 12.31
C ASP A 61 5.94 17.86 13.66
N ASP A 62 6.92 17.64 14.52
CA ASP A 62 7.35 18.43 15.69
C ASP A 62 6.70 18.23 17.08
N LYS A 63 7.53 17.63 17.94
CA LYS A 63 7.83 17.94 19.36
C LYS A 63 6.73 17.73 20.41
N ASN A 64 6.89 16.69 21.24
CA ASN A 64 7.47 16.84 22.57
C ASN A 64 7.62 15.49 23.29
N VAL A 65 8.81 15.28 23.83
CA VAL A 65 9.15 14.27 24.84
C VAL A 65 8.72 14.83 26.19
N GLU A 66 7.95 14.08 26.96
CA GLU A 66 8.04 14.15 28.43
C GLU A 66 7.53 12.86 29.09
N ASN A 67 8.51 12.14 29.63
CA ASN A 67 8.59 11.41 30.89
C ASN A 67 7.62 10.29 31.29
N PHE A 68 8.33 9.26 31.76
CA PHE A 68 7.97 7.99 32.38
C PHE A 68 7.33 8.12 33.77
N GLU A 69 6.75 7.00 34.20
CA GLU A 69 6.50 6.47 35.56
C GLU A 69 5.01 6.15 35.77
N ASN A 70 4.56 5.00 36.28
CA ASN A 70 5.18 3.74 36.70
C ASN A 70 4.02 2.75 36.98
N ASN A 71 4.36 1.46 37.07
CA ASN A 71 3.69 0.40 37.87
C ASN A 71 2.62 -0.53 37.27
N ASP A 72 3.11 -1.73 36.94
CA ASP A 72 2.82 -3.00 37.65
C ASP A 72 1.69 -3.94 37.16
N VAL A 73 2.01 -5.23 37.32
CA VAL A 73 1.24 -6.48 37.23
C VAL A 73 1.19 -7.19 35.87
N GLY A 74 1.88 -8.34 35.85
CA GLY A 74 2.18 -9.13 34.68
C GLY A 74 1.00 -9.89 34.04
N LEU A 75 1.10 -10.02 32.73
CA LEU A 75 0.50 -11.07 31.91
C LEU A 75 1.39 -11.26 30.68
N VAL A 76 2.12 -12.38 30.63
CA VAL A 76 2.92 -12.77 29.46
C VAL A 76 1.96 -13.20 28.34
N LEU A 77 1.55 -12.23 27.53
CA LEU A 77 0.93 -12.49 26.23
C LEU A 77 2.03 -12.86 25.23
N PRO A 78 1.83 -13.86 24.35
CA PRO A 78 2.77 -14.15 23.28
C PRO A 78 2.95 -12.87 22.47
N GLU A 79 4.19 -12.42 22.29
CA GLU A 79 4.53 -11.20 21.58
C GLU A 79 3.80 -11.17 20.23
N MET A 80 2.68 -10.43 20.19
CA MET A 80 2.13 -9.97 18.95
C MET A 80 3.21 -9.06 18.40
N LYS A 81 4.02 -9.55 17.45
CA LYS A 81 5.05 -8.77 16.75
C LYS A 81 4.49 -7.38 16.55
N LYS A 82 4.95 -6.42 17.36
CA LYS A 82 4.57 -5.03 17.23
C LYS A 82 4.80 -4.71 15.77
N SER A 83 3.84 -4.08 15.12
CA SER A 83 4.04 -3.47 13.82
C SER A 83 4.99 -2.28 13.99
N ASN A 84 6.22 -2.55 14.41
CA ASN A 84 7.36 -1.72 14.15
C ASN A 84 7.59 -1.91 12.66
N GLU A 85 6.85 -1.17 11.83
CA GLU A 85 7.41 -0.75 10.55
C GLU A 85 8.67 0.03 10.93
N THR A 86 9.77 -0.68 11.12
CA THR A 86 11.08 -0.10 11.32
C THR A 86 11.32 0.78 10.11
N LEU A 87 11.35 2.08 10.36
CA LEU A 87 11.74 3.04 9.36
C LEU A 87 13.14 2.64 8.92
N PHE A 88 13.30 2.34 7.63
CA PHE A 88 14.62 2.14 7.05
C PHE A 88 15.48 3.35 7.40
N SER A 89 16.55 3.13 8.16
CA SER A 89 17.56 4.14 8.44
C SER A 89 18.47 4.33 7.23
N GLU A 90 19.16 5.47 7.18
CA GLU A 90 20.11 5.78 6.12
C GLU A 90 21.25 4.75 6.07
N GLU A 91 21.77 4.33 7.23
CA GLU A 91 22.80 3.28 7.33
C GLU A 91 22.36 1.94 6.70
N ILE A 92 21.09 1.57 6.90
CA ILE A 92 20.54 0.34 6.29
C ILE A 92 20.34 0.52 4.79
N ASP A 93 19.89 1.70 4.35
CA ASP A 93 19.75 2.01 2.94
C ASP A 93 21.11 1.96 2.21
N ASP A 94 22.17 2.53 2.80
CA ASP A 94 23.53 2.49 2.28
C ASP A 94 24.06 1.05 2.18
N LYS A 95 23.84 0.24 3.23
CA LYS A 95 24.20 -1.17 3.23
C LYS A 95 23.46 -1.95 2.14
N ILE A 96 22.16 -1.67 1.92
CA ILE A 96 21.39 -2.28 0.83
C ILE A 96 21.97 -1.88 -0.54
N ILE A 97 22.40 -0.61 -0.70
CA ILE A 97 23.01 -0.12 -1.94
C ILE A 97 24.33 -0.83 -2.21
N GLU A 98 25.21 -0.94 -1.23
CA GLU A 98 26.49 -1.64 -1.34
C GLU A 98 26.29 -3.11 -1.72
N LEU A 99 25.45 -3.83 -0.98
CA LEU A 99 25.14 -5.23 -1.28
C LEU A 99 24.50 -5.41 -2.65
N MET A 100 23.72 -4.44 -3.13
CA MET A 100 23.15 -4.50 -4.48
C MET A 100 24.15 -4.25 -5.59
N LYS A 101 25.19 -3.46 -5.36
CA LYS A 101 26.29 -3.34 -6.32
C LYS A 101 27.02 -4.67 -6.48
N GLU A 102 27.23 -5.39 -5.38
CA GLU A 102 27.91 -6.68 -5.39
C GLU A 102 27.02 -7.81 -5.94
N TRP A 103 25.75 -7.86 -5.54
CA TRP A 103 24.90 -9.04 -5.74
C TRP A 103 23.76 -8.82 -6.72
N GLY A 104 23.54 -7.60 -7.23
CA GLY A 104 22.41 -7.24 -8.08
C GLY A 104 22.30 -8.08 -9.36
N HIS A 105 23.41 -8.64 -9.84
CA HIS A 105 23.48 -9.53 -11.00
C HIS A 105 22.99 -10.96 -10.72
N LEU A 106 22.78 -11.34 -9.46
CA LEU A 106 22.33 -12.67 -9.07
C LEU A 106 20.83 -12.85 -9.36
N SER A 107 20.37 -14.11 -9.36
CA SER A 107 18.95 -14.44 -9.58
C SER A 107 18.04 -14.02 -8.41
N SER A 108 18.55 -14.06 -7.17
CA SER A 108 17.79 -13.79 -5.94
C SER A 108 18.51 -12.81 -5.00
N PRO A 109 18.89 -11.60 -5.45
CA PRO A 109 19.73 -10.68 -4.68
C PRO A 109 19.07 -10.27 -3.36
N TYR A 110 17.77 -10.00 -3.38
CA TYR A 110 17.00 -9.62 -2.18
C TYR A 110 16.90 -10.73 -1.12
N ALA A 111 17.03 -12.00 -1.52
CA ALA A 111 17.04 -13.12 -0.57
C ALA A 111 18.36 -13.13 0.20
N LYS A 112 19.47 -12.99 -0.51
CA LYS A 112 20.80 -12.89 0.10
C LYS A 112 20.96 -11.65 0.98
N ILE A 113 20.43 -10.50 0.55
CA ILE A 113 20.48 -9.28 1.38
C ILE A 113 19.69 -9.46 2.68
N ASN A 114 18.56 -10.16 2.65
CA ASN A 114 17.77 -10.48 3.84
C ASN A 114 18.54 -11.41 4.80
N GLU A 115 19.37 -12.33 4.30
CA GLU A 115 20.23 -13.16 5.15
C GLU A 115 21.24 -12.33 5.95
N ILE A 116 21.72 -11.22 5.39
CA ILE A 116 22.61 -10.27 6.09
C ILE A 116 21.82 -9.31 7.00
N ILE A 117 20.65 -8.87 6.56
CA ILE A 117 19.81 -7.89 7.27
C ILE A 117 18.46 -8.55 7.60
N PRO A 118 18.41 -9.46 8.59
CA PRO A 118 17.24 -10.27 8.88
C PRO A 118 16.07 -9.45 9.46
N GLU A 119 16.33 -8.20 9.85
CA GLU A 119 15.31 -7.25 10.28
C GLU A 119 14.28 -6.93 9.18
N TYR A 120 14.68 -7.03 7.91
CA TYR A 120 13.82 -6.71 6.77
C TYR A 120 13.61 -7.92 5.86
N THR A 121 12.35 -8.23 5.58
CA THR A 121 12.02 -9.28 4.61
C THR A 121 12.50 -8.88 3.22
N SER A 122 12.91 -9.87 2.40
CA SER A 122 13.29 -9.65 0.99
C SER A 122 12.28 -8.82 0.18
N LYS A 123 10.98 -8.92 0.50
CA LYS A 123 9.93 -8.09 -0.11
C LYS A 123 10.04 -6.61 0.26
N GLN A 124 10.36 -6.31 1.51
CA GLN A 124 10.55 -4.94 1.99
C GLN A 124 11.79 -4.33 1.34
N ILE A 125 12.90 -5.08 1.33
CA ILE A 125 14.16 -4.68 0.67
C ILE A 125 13.92 -4.41 -0.81
N ARG A 126 13.26 -5.33 -1.54
CA ARG A 126 12.90 -5.13 -2.94
C ARG A 126 12.08 -3.87 -3.14
N ARG A 127 11.07 -3.65 -2.31
CA ARG A 127 10.19 -2.48 -2.42
C ARG A 127 10.93 -1.17 -2.12
N ARG A 128 11.87 -1.18 -1.18
CA ARG A 128 12.74 -0.04 -0.87
C ARG A 128 13.67 0.27 -2.05
N TRP A 129 14.32 -0.76 -2.60
CA TRP A 129 15.21 -0.66 -3.76
C TRP A 129 14.53 -0.04 -4.99
N ILE A 130 13.47 -0.67 -5.50
CA ILE A 130 12.83 -0.25 -6.76
C ILE A 130 12.14 1.12 -6.70
N ASN A 131 11.86 1.63 -5.49
CA ASN A 131 11.14 2.88 -5.31
C ASN A 131 12.04 4.05 -4.91
N LYS A 132 13.17 3.79 -4.26
CA LYS A 132 13.99 4.82 -3.62
C LYS A 132 15.50 4.64 -3.82
N LEU A 133 16.05 3.44 -3.64
CA LEU A 133 17.51 3.27 -3.53
C LEU A 133 18.22 2.97 -4.84
N ASN A 134 17.52 2.50 -5.87
CA ASN A 134 18.13 2.21 -7.15
C ASN A 134 18.76 3.50 -7.74
N PRO A 135 20.09 3.55 -7.96
CA PRO A 135 20.77 4.76 -8.45
C PRO A 135 20.32 5.23 -9.83
N GLU A 136 19.73 4.35 -10.64
CA GLU A 136 19.16 4.74 -11.94
C GLU A 136 17.87 5.57 -11.80
N LEU A 137 17.26 5.62 -10.60
CA LEU A 137 16.01 6.35 -10.39
C LEU A 137 16.26 7.86 -10.34
N CYS A 138 15.42 8.60 -11.07
CA CYS A 138 15.39 10.05 -11.02
C CYS A 138 14.70 10.53 -9.72
N PRO A 139 15.43 11.25 -8.82
CA PRO A 139 14.84 11.79 -7.60
C PRO A 139 13.96 13.01 -7.89
N ASP A 140 14.23 13.74 -8.97
CA ASP A 140 13.57 15.00 -9.34
C ASP A 140 12.04 14.87 -9.40
N PRO A 141 11.28 15.89 -8.99
CA PRO A 141 9.83 15.89 -9.19
C PRO A 141 9.48 15.72 -10.67
N LEU A 142 8.27 15.23 -10.94
CA LEU A 142 7.79 15.15 -12.32
C LEU A 142 7.64 16.57 -12.90
N ASN A 143 8.24 16.80 -14.06
CA ASN A 143 8.09 18.03 -14.82
C ASN A 143 6.69 18.13 -15.45
N GLU A 144 6.28 19.33 -15.85
CA GLU A 144 4.95 19.52 -16.47
C GLU A 144 4.79 18.72 -17.78
N GLU A 145 5.82 18.67 -18.62
CA GLU A 145 5.82 17.85 -19.84
C GLU A 145 5.67 16.34 -19.55
N GLU A 146 6.33 15.85 -18.50
CA GLU A 146 6.24 14.45 -18.06
C GLU A 146 4.83 14.16 -17.53
N LYS A 147 4.25 15.09 -16.75
CA LYS A 147 2.89 14.99 -16.22
C LYS A 147 1.86 14.93 -17.34
N GLU A 148 1.97 15.80 -18.33
CA GLU A 148 1.10 15.81 -19.50
C GLU A 148 1.23 14.50 -20.29
N PHE A 149 2.45 14.03 -20.51
CA PHE A 149 2.70 12.76 -21.18
C PHE A 149 2.03 11.58 -20.46
N ILE A 150 2.16 11.48 -19.13
CA ILE A 150 1.50 10.44 -18.33
C ILE A 150 -0.02 10.52 -18.51
N ILE A 151 -0.60 11.72 -18.43
CA ILE A 151 -2.05 11.91 -18.58
C ILE A 151 -2.51 11.47 -19.97
N GLN A 152 -1.84 11.93 -21.01
CA GLN A 152 -2.18 11.62 -22.40
C GLN A 152 -2.03 10.11 -22.67
N GLY A 153 -0.89 9.52 -22.32
CA GLY A 153 -0.62 8.11 -22.54
C GLY A 153 -1.62 7.20 -21.84
N ILE A 154 -1.95 7.47 -20.57
CA ILE A 154 -2.93 6.66 -19.83
C ILE A 154 -4.34 6.85 -20.42
N ASN A 155 -4.75 8.08 -20.76
CA ASN A 155 -6.05 8.29 -21.41
C ASN A 155 -6.14 7.55 -22.75
N ASN A 156 -5.05 7.48 -23.52
CA ASN A 156 -5.01 6.74 -24.79
C ASN A 156 -5.16 5.23 -24.56
N GLN A 157 -4.46 4.66 -23.56
CA GLN A 157 -4.63 3.25 -23.19
C GLN A 157 -6.08 2.92 -22.79
N LEU A 158 -6.71 3.78 -21.99
CA LEU A 158 -8.10 3.59 -21.54
C LEU A 158 -9.12 3.77 -22.67
N LYS A 159 -8.84 4.62 -23.66
CA LYS A 159 -9.69 4.77 -24.87
C LYS A 159 -9.63 3.53 -25.76
N LEU A 160 -8.47 2.90 -25.89
CA LEU A 160 -8.29 1.73 -26.74
C LEU A 160 -8.91 0.47 -26.11
N ASN A 161 -8.91 0.38 -24.77
CA ASN A 161 -9.46 -0.75 -24.03
C ASN A 161 -10.55 -0.28 -23.05
N PRO A 162 -11.75 0.07 -23.53
CA PRO A 162 -12.83 0.55 -22.66
C PRO A 162 -13.38 -0.50 -21.69
N GLU A 163 -13.22 -1.80 -22.03
CA GLU A 163 -13.75 -2.92 -21.24
C GLU A 163 -12.80 -3.39 -20.11
N ASP A 164 -11.49 -3.18 -20.29
CA ASP A 164 -10.46 -3.57 -19.33
C ASP A 164 -9.71 -2.29 -18.95
N ASP A 165 -10.12 -1.67 -17.82
CA ASP A 165 -9.57 -0.47 -17.17
C ASP A 165 -8.10 -0.66 -16.69
N LYS A 166 -7.34 -1.46 -17.44
CA LYS A 166 -6.02 -1.97 -17.13
C LYS A 166 -4.96 -1.10 -17.77
N ILE A 167 -4.29 -0.34 -16.91
CA ILE A 167 -3.17 0.52 -17.27
C ILE A 167 -1.89 -0.32 -17.27
N SER A 168 -1.15 -0.29 -18.38
CA SER A 168 0.18 -0.90 -18.46
C SER A 168 1.23 0.08 -17.94
N TRP A 169 1.52 0.01 -16.64
CA TRP A 169 2.50 0.87 -15.99
C TRP A 169 3.93 0.64 -16.46
N LYS A 170 4.28 -0.61 -16.80
CA LYS A 170 5.63 -0.95 -17.27
C LYS A 170 5.93 -0.28 -18.60
N ASP A 171 4.97 -0.31 -19.53
CA ASP A 171 5.12 0.28 -20.85
C ASP A 171 5.22 1.80 -20.71
N MET A 172 4.35 2.40 -19.89
CA MET A 172 4.40 3.85 -19.59
C MET A 172 5.77 4.30 -19.06
N ILE A 173 6.35 3.57 -18.09
CA ILE A 173 7.67 3.90 -17.54
C ILE A 173 8.78 3.74 -18.59
N SER A 174 8.67 2.71 -19.43
CA SER A 174 9.65 2.45 -20.49
C SER A 174 9.61 3.56 -21.54
N GLU A 175 8.41 3.98 -21.96
CA GLU A 175 8.23 5.13 -22.86
C GLU A 175 8.73 6.44 -22.25
N MET A 176 8.47 6.68 -20.96
CA MET A 176 9.01 7.83 -20.25
C MET A 176 10.55 7.83 -20.23
N LYS A 177 11.17 6.67 -19.96
CA LYS A 177 12.63 6.52 -19.99
C LYS A 177 13.18 6.84 -21.38
N ILE A 178 12.55 6.35 -22.44
CA ILE A 178 12.97 6.61 -23.83
C ILE A 178 12.82 8.09 -24.20
N LYS A 179 11.72 8.74 -23.79
CA LYS A 179 11.40 10.10 -24.19
C LYS A 179 12.17 11.18 -23.41
N PHE A 180 12.33 11.00 -22.10
CA PHE A 180 12.89 12.01 -21.21
C PHE A 180 14.28 11.66 -20.69
N ASP A 181 14.81 10.49 -21.04
CA ASP A 181 16.06 9.93 -20.49
C ASP A 181 16.08 9.89 -18.94
N LYS A 182 14.88 9.81 -18.34
CA LYS A 182 14.68 9.80 -16.89
C LYS A 182 13.86 8.58 -16.49
N LEU A 183 14.42 7.75 -15.62
CA LEU A 183 13.71 6.61 -15.03
C LEU A 183 13.05 7.03 -13.72
N HIS A 184 11.75 7.32 -13.76
CA HIS A 184 10.96 7.51 -12.55
C HIS A 184 10.46 6.17 -12.00
N SER A 185 10.35 6.05 -10.67
CA SER A 185 9.81 4.83 -10.06
C SER A 185 8.33 4.65 -10.41
N GLU A 186 7.90 3.40 -10.57
CA GLU A 186 6.51 3.07 -10.87
C GLU A 186 5.55 3.68 -9.85
N ASN A 187 5.96 3.72 -8.59
CA ASN A 187 5.17 4.31 -7.52
C ASN A 187 4.97 5.82 -7.70
N LYS A 188 5.97 6.54 -8.22
CA LYS A 188 5.89 7.98 -8.47
C LYS A 188 4.87 8.32 -9.55
N VAL A 189 4.92 7.58 -10.67
CA VAL A 189 3.96 7.71 -11.77
C VAL A 189 2.54 7.37 -11.32
N LYS A 190 2.37 6.27 -10.57
CA LYS A 190 1.07 5.88 -9.99
C LYS A 190 0.52 6.94 -9.05
N ASN A 191 1.34 7.44 -8.12
CA ASN A 191 0.93 8.45 -7.15
C ASN A 191 0.42 9.71 -7.85
N PHE A 192 1.15 10.17 -8.88
CA PHE A 192 0.72 11.31 -9.69
C PHE A 192 -0.63 11.05 -10.38
N TRP A 193 -0.77 9.93 -11.08
CA TRP A 193 -2.01 9.61 -11.78
C TRP A 193 -3.22 9.53 -10.85
N TYR A 194 -3.11 8.82 -9.73
CA TYR A 194 -4.22 8.66 -8.80
C TYR A 194 -4.56 9.97 -8.08
N ALA A 195 -3.56 10.81 -7.77
CA ALA A 195 -3.80 12.14 -7.23
C ALA A 195 -4.56 13.02 -8.26
N ASN A 196 -4.15 12.97 -9.53
CA ASN A 196 -4.80 13.72 -10.60
C ASN A 196 -6.23 13.22 -10.89
N LYS A 197 -6.44 11.89 -10.90
CA LYS A 197 -7.77 11.28 -11.10
C LYS A 197 -8.77 11.76 -10.05
N LYS A 198 -8.36 11.88 -8.78
CA LYS A 198 -9.19 12.41 -7.69
C LYS A 198 -9.56 13.89 -7.89
N LYS A 199 -8.59 14.73 -8.29
CA LYS A 199 -8.86 16.15 -8.58
C LYS A 199 -9.91 16.31 -9.70
N ARG A 200 -9.80 15.50 -10.74
CA ARG A 200 -10.75 15.51 -11.88
C ARG A 200 -12.15 15.02 -11.51
N SER A 201 -12.29 14.12 -10.53
CA SER A 201 -13.61 13.69 -10.05
C SER A 201 -14.28 14.68 -9.09
N LEU A 202 -13.52 15.55 -8.43
CA LEU A 202 -14.04 16.56 -7.50
C LEU A 202 -14.43 17.87 -8.19
N SER A 203 -13.97 18.09 -9.42
CA SER A 203 -14.27 19.28 -10.24
C SER A 203 -15.50 19.09 -11.14
N LYS A 204 -16.22 17.97 -11.02
CA LYS A 204 -17.45 17.66 -11.74
C LYS A 204 -18.62 17.72 -10.77
#